data_AF-K9B909-F1
#
_entry.id   AF-K9B909-F1
#
_cell.length_a   1.000
_cell.length_b   1.000
_cell.length_c   1.000
_cell.angle_alpha   90.00
_cell.angle_beta   90.00
_cell.angle_gamma   90.00
#
_symmetry.space_group_name_H-M   'P 1'
#
loop_
_entity.id
_entity.type
_entity.pdbx_description
1 polymer ?
#
loop_
_entity_poly.entity_id
_entity_poly.type
_entity_poly.pdbx_seq_one_letter_code
_entity_poly.pdbx_strand_id
1 'polypeptide(L)' 'MLATTEDKVRWYKYNFDQNLKVGDFELLEILDLRQAPLLGDKAIAKDAAKALGLKTWRFVKI' A
#
# COMPACT_ATOMS: atom_id res chain seq x y z
N MET A 1 1.56 -8.71 1.77
CA MET A 1 1.20 -7.68 0.78
C MET A 1 2.49 -7.05 0.35
N LEU A 2 2.87 -7.28 -0.91
CA LEU A 2 4.11 -6.75 -1.49
C LEU A 2 3.80 -5.41 -2.16
N ALA A 3 4.72 -4.46 -1.99
CA ALA A 3 4.71 -3.15 -2.62
C ALA A 3 6.10 -2.90 -3.24
N THR A 4 6.14 -2.47 -4.50
CA THR A 4 7.36 -1.94 -5.12
C THR A 4 7.38 -0.42 -4.95
N THR A 5 8.56 0.18 -4.81
CA THR A 5 8.71 1.55 -4.34
C THR A 5 9.55 2.41 -5.30
N GLU A 6 8.87 3.33 -5.99
CA GLU A 6 9.44 4.46 -6.75
C GLU A 6 8.50 5.68 -6.53
N ASP A 7 8.07 6.39 -7.58
CA ASP A 7 6.99 7.39 -7.50
C ASP A 7 5.60 6.76 -7.31
N LYS A 8 5.52 5.43 -7.33
CA LYS A 8 4.27 4.65 -7.26
C LYS A 8 4.40 3.45 -6.34
N VAL A 9 3.35 3.17 -5.58
CA VAL A 9 3.16 1.92 -4.83
C VAL A 9 2.16 1.04 -5.56
N ARG A 10 2.56 -0.20 -5.86
CA ARG A 10 1.73 -1.20 -6.54
C ARG A 10 1.28 -2.28 -5.56
N TRP A 11 -0.02 -2.55 -5.50
CA TRP A 11 -0.60 -3.53 -4.59
C TRP A 11 -0.90 -4.83 -5.31
N TYR A 12 -0.24 -5.91 -4.93
CA TYR A 12 -0.41 -7.22 -5.55
C TYR A 12 -1.20 -8.18 -4.67
N LYS A 13 -2.11 -8.93 -5.29
CA LYS A 13 -2.77 -10.11 -4.73
C LYS A 13 -2.12 -11.35 -5.33
N TYR A 14 -1.70 -12.25 -4.47
CA TYR A 14 -0.99 -13.46 -4.84
C TYR A 14 -1.14 -14.50 -3.73
N ASN A 15 -1.03 -15.78 -4.08
CA ASN A 15 -0.83 -16.84 -3.11
C ASN A 15 0.67 -17.12 -3.06
N PHE A 16 1.30 -16.90 -1.90
CA PHE A 16 2.75 -17.02 -1.82
C PHE A 16 3.20 -18.49 -1.99
N ASP A 17 4.08 -18.69 -2.96
CA ASP A 17 4.78 -19.95 -3.23
C ASP A 17 6.20 -19.60 -3.73
N GLN A 18 7.19 -20.48 -3.50
CA GLN A 18 8.60 -20.24 -3.88
C GLN A 18 8.84 -20.21 -5.40
N ASN A 19 7.89 -20.70 -6.20
CA ASN A 19 7.92 -20.77 -7.66
C ASN A 19 6.96 -19.77 -8.33
N LEU A 20 6.49 -18.74 -7.61
CA LEU A 20 5.55 -17.74 -8.13
C LEU A 20 6.01 -17.18 -9.49
N LYS A 21 5.19 -17.31 -10.53
CA LYS A 21 5.49 -16.85 -11.89
C LYS A 21 4.66 -15.65 -12.30
N VAL A 22 5.06 -15.05 -13.42
CA VAL A 22 4.25 -14.05 -14.11
C VAL A 22 2.92 -14.68 -14.51
N GLY A 23 1.81 -14.10 -14.05
CA GLY A 23 0.46 -14.64 -14.22
C GLY A 23 -0.16 -15.21 -12.93
N ASP A 24 0.66 -15.55 -11.92
CA ASP A 24 0.20 -16.07 -10.63
C ASP A 24 -0.15 -14.98 -9.61
N PHE A 25 0.00 -13.72 -10.00
CA PHE A 25 -0.32 -12.56 -9.21
C PHE A 25 -1.14 -11.55 -10.02
N GLU A 26 -2.01 -10.85 -9.31
CA GLU A 26 -2.92 -9.84 -9.83
C GLU A 26 -2.52 -8.47 -9.25
N LEU A 27 -2.30 -7.48 -10.12
CA LEU A 27 -2.14 -6.09 -9.69
C LEU A 27 -3.53 -5.52 -9.39
N LEU A 28 -3.80 -5.22 -8.13
CA LEU A 28 -5.08 -4.68 -7.69
C LEU A 28 -5.18 -3.18 -7.89
N GLU A 29 -4.13 -2.44 -7.53
CA GLU A 29 -4.16 -0.97 -7.54
C GLU A 29 -2.76 -0.35 -7.61
N ILE A 30 -2.67 0.87 -8.14
CA ILE A 30 -1.46 1.70 -8.16
C ILE A 30 -1.73 3.04 -7.46
N LEU A 31 -1.00 3.30 -6.38
CA LEU A 31 -0.99 4.60 -5.70
C LEU A 31 0.16 5.47 -6.23
N ASP A 32 -0.15 6.64 -6.78
CA ASP A 32 0.86 7.65 -7.15
C ASP A 32 1.26 8.47 -5.91
N LEU A 33 2.51 8.31 -5.47
CA LEU A 33 3.05 8.96 -4.27
C LEU A 33 3.26 10.46 -4.44
N ARG A 34 3.21 10.99 -5.67
CA ARG A 34 3.27 12.44 -5.92
C ARG A 34 1.95 13.13 -5.61
N GLN A 35 0.85 12.37 -5.57
CA GLN A 35 -0.50 12.87 -5.32
C GLN A 35 -0.97 12.58 -3.89
N ALA A 36 -0.35 11.59 -3.23
CA ALA A 36 -0.69 11.19 -1.87
C ALA A 36 0.30 11.75 -0.84
N PRO A 37 -0.17 12.29 0.29
CA PRO A 37 0.72 12.76 1.34
C PRO A 37 1.47 11.59 2.00
N LEU A 38 2.79 11.68 2.04
CA LEU A 38 3.64 10.75 2.79
C LEU A 38 3.62 11.15 4.27
N LEU A 39 2.98 10.33 5.11
CA LEU A 39 2.90 10.56 6.54
C LEU A 39 4.10 9.91 7.23
N GLY A 40 4.93 10.75 7.87
CA GLY A 40 6.24 10.34 8.38
C GLY A 40 6.21 9.34 9.54
N ASP A 41 5.09 9.25 10.26
CA ASP A 41 4.92 8.29 11.34
C ASP A 41 3.47 7.79 11.47
N LYS A 42 3.32 6.72 12.26
CA LYS A 42 2.04 6.04 12.49
C LYS A 42 1.04 6.90 13.28
N ALA A 43 1.50 7.82 14.13
CA ALA A 43 0.62 8.67 14.92
C ALA A 43 -0.09 9.69 14.02
N ILE A 44 0.66 10.37 13.16
CA ILE A 44 0.13 11.28 12.15
C ILE A 44 -0.81 10.53 11.20
N ALA A 45 -0.42 9.32 10.76
CA ALA A 45 -1.27 8.49 9.91
C ALA A 45 -2.60 8.08 10.56
N LYS A 46 -2.58 7.80 11.87
CA LYS A 46 -3.80 7.49 12.63
C LYS A 46 -4.75 8.68 12.67
N ASP A 47 -4.23 9.88 12.90
CA ASP A 47 -5.08 11.07 12.97
C ASP A 47 -5.64 11.46 11.61
N ALA A 48 -4.86 11.31 10.53
CA ALA A 48 -5.37 11.44 9.16
C ALA A 48 -6.48 10.42 8.87
N ALA A 49 -6.29 9.14 9.25
CA ALA A 49 -7.30 8.10 9.05
C ALA A 49 -8.61 8.41 9.81
N LYS A 50 -8.52 8.92 11.05
CA LYS A 50 -9.70 9.38 11.80
C LYS A 50 -10.39 10.55 11.12
N ALA A 51 -9.63 11.55 10.67
CA ALA A 51 -10.18 12.73 9.98
C ALA A 51 -10.91 12.35 8.68
N LEU A 52 -10.42 11.31 7.99
CA LEU A 52 -11.06 10.73 6.80
C LEU A 52 -12.24 9.78 7.12
N GLY A 53 -12.55 9.54 8.41
CA GLY A 53 -13.64 8.64 8.82
C GLY A 53 -13.34 7.14 8.61
N LEU A 54 -12.07 6.76 8.42
CA LEU A 54 -11.68 5.38 8.17
C LEU A 54 -11.75 4.55 9.46
N LYS A 55 -12.66 3.57 9.50
CA LYS A 55 -12.80 2.64 10.64
C LYS A 55 -11.70 1.58 10.66
N THR A 56 -11.24 1.15 9.49
CA THR A 56 -10.18 0.15 9.32
C THR A 56 -9.14 0.69 8.35
N TRP A 57 -7.87 0.60 8.73
CA TRP A 57 -6.75 1.10 7.95
C TRP A 57 -5.49 0.34 8.31
N ARG A 58 -4.47 0.37 7.43
CA ARG A 58 -3.14 -0.15 7.71
C ARG A 58 -2.11 0.93 7.45
N PHE A 59 -1.23 1.16 8.41
CA PHE A 59 -0.05 1.97 8.17
C PHE A 59 0.93 1.16 7.33
N VAL A 60 1.34 1.70 6.20
CA VAL A 60 2.40 1.12 5.37
C VAL A 60 3.54 2.11 5.31
N LYS A 61 4.68 1.69 5.86
CA LYS A 61 5.94 2.40 5.74
C LYS A 61 6.61 1.89 4.46
N ILE A 62 6.81 2.81 3.53
CA ILE A 62 7.48 2.59 2.24
C ILE A 62 8.99 2.63 2.48
#